data_AF-A0AAE0DHC9-F1
#
_entry.id   AF-A0AAE0DHC9-F1
#
_cell.length_a   1.000
_cell.length_b   1.000
_cell.length_c   1.000
_cell.angle_alpha   90.00
_cell.angle_beta   90.00
_cell.angle_gamma   90.00
#
_symmetry.space_group_name_H-M   'P 1'
#
loop_
_entity.id
_entity.type
_entity.pdbx_description
1 polymer ?
#
loop_
_entity_poly.entity_id
_entity_poly.type
_entity_poly.pdbx_seq_one_letter_code
_entity_poly.pdbx_strand_id
1 'polypeptide(L)'
;MVLHFPENYLIHIKTGAGICILLVWAHRILGLNVLVLGEGDQVDIRPGQGDPHIVVDMSFANTCLRVASVTLLDSTKEPNEQLITIYPDPDESLIDGTWKIPARGYGKSVLEQICDNEISQYLTGEASRAIIEEMALVTDANAQTIAKYLVRNKLSSASGEKISATKCATGQRQILKATRFLFDRPKLEDDEVSIYQLRRPLHQHTPAPSSIAGALQTVREHDRTGQEWTMKFWNKMTKVTQMLSILVLAFAHVRDLNE
;
A
#
# COMPACT_ATOMS: atom_id res chain seq x y z
N MET A 1 3.10 -16.71 -16.27
CA MET A 1 4.55 -16.98 -16.20
C MET A 1 5.09 -16.15 -15.05
N VAL A 2 5.33 -16.75 -13.90
CA VAL A 2 5.89 -16.05 -12.74
C VAL A 2 7.37 -15.87 -13.04
N LEU A 3 7.84 -14.62 -13.18
CA LEU A 3 9.27 -14.35 -13.28
C LEU A 3 9.90 -14.77 -11.95
N HIS A 4 10.65 -15.87 -11.96
CA HIS A 4 11.45 -16.27 -10.80
C HIS A 4 12.68 -15.37 -10.74
N PHE A 5 12.76 -14.58 -9.67
CA PHE A 5 13.98 -13.86 -9.34
C PHE A 5 15.07 -14.91 -8.99
N PRO A 6 16.26 -14.84 -9.60
CA PRO A 6 17.30 -15.83 -9.32
C PRO A 6 17.73 -15.75 -7.85
N GLU A 7 17.77 -16.90 -7.18
CA GLU A 7 18.07 -17.03 -5.74
C GLU A 7 19.47 -16.50 -5.37
N ASN A 8 20.34 -16.37 -6.38
CA ASN A 8 21.74 -15.96 -6.28
C ASN A 8 21.95 -14.44 -6.42
N TYR A 9 20.88 -13.67 -6.54
CA TYR A 9 20.98 -12.22 -6.68
C TYR A 9 20.41 -11.51 -5.46
N LEU A 10 21.09 -10.42 -5.09
CA LEU A 10 20.75 -9.60 -3.95
C LEU A 10 20.65 -8.14 -4.41
N ILE A 11 19.51 -7.50 -4.19
CA ILE A 11 19.34 -6.08 -4.47
C ILE A 11 19.64 -5.29 -3.20
N HIS A 12 20.68 -4.47 -3.23
CA HIS A 12 21.05 -3.59 -2.12
C HIS A 12 20.65 -2.15 -2.43
N ILE A 13 19.69 -1.62 -1.68
CA ILE A 13 19.16 -0.26 -1.82
C ILE A 13 19.68 0.58 -0.66
N LYS A 14 20.40 1.66 -0.96
CA LYS A 14 20.83 2.67 0.02
C LYS A 14 19.96 3.90 -0.11
N THR A 15 19.17 4.21 0.92
CA THR A 15 18.25 5.36 0.88
C THR A 15 17.96 5.92 2.27
N GLY A 16 17.76 7.24 2.36
CA GLY A 16 17.27 7.93 3.56
C GLY A 16 15.74 8.11 3.61
N ALA A 17 15.01 7.75 2.55
CA ALA A 17 13.56 7.96 2.44
C ALA A 17 12.87 6.90 1.53
N GLY A 18 11.53 6.85 1.54
CA GLY A 18 10.76 6.01 0.59
C GLY A 18 10.63 4.52 0.97
N ILE A 19 11.06 4.15 2.16
CA ILE A 19 11.25 2.76 2.61
C ILE A 19 9.93 1.99 2.71
N CYS A 20 8.84 2.65 3.11
CA CYS A 20 7.51 2.03 3.11
C CYS A 20 7.07 1.61 1.70
N ILE A 21 7.39 2.41 0.68
CA ILE A 21 7.03 2.11 -0.71
C ILE A 21 7.85 0.90 -1.19
N LEU A 22 9.16 0.92 -0.94
CA LEU A 22 10.06 -0.17 -1.28
C LEU A 22 9.67 -1.48 -0.58
N LEU A 23 9.32 -1.44 0.71
CA LEU A 23 8.87 -2.60 1.46
C LEU A 23 7.54 -3.15 0.93
N VAL A 24 6.60 -2.27 0.59
CA VAL A 24 5.32 -2.69 0.02
C VAL A 24 5.53 -3.34 -1.35
N TRP A 25 6.32 -2.73 -2.22
CA TRP A 25 6.60 -3.31 -3.53
C TRP A 25 7.40 -4.61 -3.45
N ALA A 26 8.53 -4.60 -2.76
CA ALA A 26 9.40 -5.77 -2.67
C ALA A 26 8.76 -6.93 -1.92
N HIS A 27 8.25 -6.69 -0.71
CA HIS A 27 7.77 -7.76 0.15
C HIS A 27 6.33 -8.15 -0.12
N ARG A 28 5.44 -7.18 -0.37
CA ARG A 28 4.01 -7.45 -0.49
C ARG A 28 3.55 -7.70 -1.92
N ILE A 29 4.13 -7.01 -2.90
CA ILE A 29 3.74 -7.16 -4.32
C ILE A 29 4.58 -8.24 -4.99
N LEU A 30 5.91 -8.22 -4.79
CA LEU A 30 6.82 -9.17 -5.45
C LEU A 30 7.08 -10.44 -4.61
N GLY A 31 6.61 -10.49 -3.36
CA GLY A 31 6.79 -11.64 -2.48
C GLY A 31 8.25 -11.90 -2.07
N LEU A 32 9.13 -10.91 -2.21
CA LEU A 32 10.55 -11.04 -1.93
C LEU A 32 10.81 -10.92 -0.42
N ASN A 33 11.80 -11.65 0.07
CA ASN A 33 12.30 -11.45 1.43
C ASN A 33 13.10 -10.16 1.48
N VAL A 34 12.77 -9.29 2.41
CA VAL A 34 13.45 -7.99 2.57
C VAL A 34 14.19 -7.98 3.91
N LEU A 35 15.35 -7.35 3.94
CA LEU A 35 16.07 -7.01 5.17
C LEU A 35 16.19 -5.48 5.19
N VAL A 36 15.79 -4.85 6.28
CA VAL A 36 16.00 -3.42 6.50
C VAL A 36 17.06 -3.27 7.57
N LEU A 37 18.14 -2.56 7.24
CA LEU A 37 19.25 -2.25 8.14
C LEU A 37 19.09 -0.81 8.64
N GLY A 38 18.89 -0.63 9.94
CA GLY A 38 18.83 0.68 10.58
C GLY A 38 20.20 1.27 10.92
N GLU A 39 20.19 2.50 11.43
CA GLU A 39 21.38 3.14 11.98
C GLU A 39 21.58 2.73 13.46
N GLY A 40 22.75 2.14 13.77
CA GLY A 40 23.06 1.59 15.09
C GLY A 40 22.54 0.17 15.34
N ASP A 41 22.71 -0.35 16.56
CA ASP A 41 22.41 -1.73 17.00
C ASP A 41 20.91 -2.13 16.99
N GLN A 42 20.01 -1.36 16.37
CA GLN A 42 18.61 -1.37 16.81
C GLN A 42 17.51 -1.75 15.82
N VAL A 43 17.76 -1.91 14.51
CA VAL A 43 16.63 -2.27 13.64
C VAL A 43 17.05 -3.19 12.50
N ASP A 44 17.07 -4.49 12.78
CA ASP A 44 16.99 -5.55 11.78
C ASP A 44 15.51 -5.95 11.61
N ILE A 45 14.85 -5.44 10.58
CA ILE A 45 13.48 -5.86 10.25
C ILE A 45 13.55 -6.80 9.06
N ARG A 46 13.06 -8.02 9.25
CA ARG A 46 12.96 -9.07 8.21
C ARG A 46 11.51 -9.40 7.91
N PRO A 47 10.89 -8.75 6.92
CA PRO A 47 9.61 -9.21 6.38
C PRO A 47 9.86 -10.45 5.52
N GLY A 48 9.44 -11.62 6.00
CA GLY A 48 9.56 -12.90 5.30
C GLY A 48 10.22 -14.00 6.14
N GLN A 49 10.27 -15.22 5.59
CA GLN A 49 11.06 -16.33 6.13
C GLN A 49 12.04 -16.79 5.05
N GLY A 50 13.34 -16.67 5.33
CA GLY A 50 14.42 -17.04 4.41
C GLY A 50 15.42 -15.91 4.18
N ASP A 51 16.37 -16.17 3.29
CA ASP A 51 17.43 -15.22 2.98
C ASP A 51 16.86 -14.00 2.23
N PRO A 52 17.37 -12.80 2.53
CA PRO A 52 16.88 -11.58 1.91
C PRO A 52 17.26 -11.56 0.43
N HIS A 53 16.27 -11.25 -0.41
CA HIS A 53 16.50 -10.93 -1.81
C HIS A 53 16.74 -9.42 -1.98
N ILE A 54 16.25 -8.61 -1.04
CA ILE A 54 16.45 -7.16 -1.01
C ILE A 54 16.98 -6.74 0.36
N VAL A 55 18.03 -5.93 0.38
CA VAL A 55 18.56 -5.26 1.57
C VAL A 55 18.34 -3.76 1.41
N VAL A 56 17.65 -3.14 2.35
CA VAL A 56 17.43 -1.69 2.42
C VAL A 56 18.28 -1.13 3.54
N ASP A 57 19.36 -0.44 3.19
CA ASP A 57 20.30 0.16 4.12
C ASP A 57 19.93 1.63 4.41
N MET A 58 19.51 1.85 5.66
CA MET A 58 19.09 3.14 6.22
C MET A 58 20.16 3.79 7.09
N SER A 59 21.33 3.18 7.26
CA SER A 59 22.47 3.78 7.99
C SER A 59 22.97 5.10 7.35
N PHE A 60 22.32 5.49 6.26
CA PHE A 60 22.50 6.64 5.40
C PHE A 60 21.93 7.98 5.93
N ALA A 61 21.07 7.98 6.95
CA ALA A 61 20.26 9.15 7.29
C ALA A 61 21.03 10.36 7.89
N ASN A 62 22.24 10.16 8.43
CA ASN A 62 22.94 11.21 9.20
C ASN A 62 24.16 11.88 8.50
N THR A 63 24.39 11.68 7.20
CA THR A 63 25.52 12.34 6.52
C THR A 63 25.10 13.10 5.26
N CYS A 64 25.31 14.42 5.24
CA CYS A 64 24.92 15.36 4.19
C CYS A 64 25.60 15.16 2.81
N LEU A 65 26.36 14.08 2.60
CA LEU A 65 27.25 13.90 1.44
C LEU A 65 27.05 12.59 0.67
N ARG A 66 26.07 11.76 1.03
CA ARG A 66 25.90 10.46 0.36
C ARG A 66 24.69 10.45 -0.57
N VAL A 67 24.91 9.98 -1.79
CA VAL A 67 23.91 9.84 -2.85
C VAL A 67 23.25 8.47 -2.71
N ALA A 68 21.90 8.40 -2.76
CA ALA A 68 21.18 7.12 -2.73
C ALA A 68 21.68 6.18 -3.85
N SER A 69 21.46 4.88 -3.77
CA SER A 69 21.85 3.98 -4.86
C SER A 69 21.10 2.66 -4.80
N VAL A 70 20.93 2.02 -5.94
CA VAL A 70 20.45 0.63 -6.05
C VAL A 70 21.53 -0.20 -6.70
N THR A 71 22.02 -1.21 -6.00
CA THR A 71 23.08 -2.10 -6.46
C THR A 71 22.55 -3.51 -6.57
N LEU A 72 22.71 -4.14 -7.74
CA LEU A 72 22.54 -5.57 -7.93
C LEU A 72 23.85 -6.27 -7.60
N LEU A 73 23.78 -7.22 -6.68
CA LEU A 73 24.89 -8.02 -6.21
C LEU A 73 24.71 -9.49 -6.60
N ASP A 74 25.81 -10.17 -6.91
CA ASP A 74 25.88 -11.63 -6.96
C ASP A 74 26.26 -12.17 -5.57
N SER A 75 25.34 -12.90 -4.94
CA SER A 75 25.52 -13.47 -3.60
C SER A 75 26.34 -14.76 -3.60
N THR A 76 26.73 -15.29 -4.77
CA THR A 76 27.55 -16.52 -4.87
C THR A 76 29.05 -16.27 -4.71
N LYS A 77 29.49 -15.01 -4.74
CA LYS A 77 30.90 -14.61 -4.65
C LYS A 77 31.17 -13.93 -3.31
N GLU A 78 32.29 -14.22 -2.66
CA GLU A 78 32.72 -13.51 -1.43
C GLU A 78 33.94 -12.61 -1.69
N PRO A 79 33.87 -11.30 -1.36
CA PRO A 79 32.66 -10.56 -0.97
C PRO A 79 31.69 -10.41 -2.16
N ASN A 80 30.39 -10.27 -1.88
CA ASN A 80 29.33 -10.13 -2.89
C ASN A 80 29.78 -9.23 -4.05
N GLU A 81 29.81 -9.78 -5.25
CA GLU A 81 30.30 -9.05 -6.42
C GLU A 81 29.23 -8.04 -6.87
N GLN A 82 29.64 -6.79 -7.08
CA GLN A 82 28.76 -5.77 -7.64
C GLN A 82 28.64 -5.98 -9.15
N LEU A 83 27.45 -6.35 -9.60
CA LEU A 83 27.17 -6.52 -11.02
C LEU A 83 26.82 -5.18 -11.65
N ILE A 84 25.89 -4.45 -11.03
CA ILE A 84 25.36 -3.18 -11.55
C ILE A 84 25.06 -2.27 -10.36
N THR A 85 25.47 -1.00 -10.44
CA THR A 85 25.04 0.04 -9.50
C THR A 85 24.41 1.18 -10.27
N ILE A 86 23.21 1.56 -9.83
CA ILE A 86 22.44 2.68 -10.35
C ILE A 86 22.50 3.78 -9.29
N TYR A 87 22.95 4.96 -9.70
CA TYR A 87 22.91 6.16 -8.90
C TYR A 87 21.76 7.06 -9.38
N PRO A 88 21.13 7.82 -8.47
CA PRO A 88 20.28 8.93 -8.81
C PRO A 88 21.02 9.84 -9.77
N ASP A 89 20.43 10.09 -10.93
CA ASP A 89 20.91 11.14 -11.82
C ASP A 89 20.77 12.49 -11.08
N PRO A 90 21.76 13.40 -11.06
CA PRO A 90 21.57 14.75 -10.53
C PRO A 90 20.39 15.50 -11.18
N ASP A 91 19.96 15.08 -12.37
CA ASP A 91 18.77 15.58 -13.07
C ASP A 91 17.51 14.67 -12.88
N GLU A 92 17.60 13.59 -12.11
CA GLU A 92 16.49 12.69 -11.80
C GLU A 92 15.50 13.35 -10.82
N SER A 93 14.51 14.00 -11.41
CA SER A 93 13.27 14.38 -10.76
C SER A 93 12.42 13.16 -10.38
N LEU A 94 11.43 13.37 -9.50
CA LEU A 94 10.43 12.42 -9.00
C LEU A 94 10.08 11.28 -9.96
N ILE A 95 9.93 10.05 -9.41
CA ILE A 95 9.56 8.80 -10.09
C ILE A 95 8.61 9.08 -11.26
N ASP A 96 9.12 8.87 -12.48
CA ASP A 96 8.37 9.00 -13.71
C ASP A 96 7.20 8.00 -13.74
N GLY A 97 5.99 8.52 -13.98
CA GLY A 97 4.74 7.78 -14.02
C GLY A 97 4.63 6.78 -15.17
N THR A 98 5.60 6.69 -16.08
CA THR A 98 5.59 5.72 -17.19
C THR A 98 5.51 4.25 -16.74
N TRP A 99 5.95 3.93 -15.51
CA TRP A 99 5.90 2.58 -14.92
C TRP A 99 4.63 2.30 -14.09
N LYS A 100 3.66 3.22 -14.07
CA LYS A 100 2.43 3.08 -13.26
C LYS A 100 1.42 2.09 -13.85
N ILE A 101 1.41 1.90 -15.18
CA ILE A 101 0.36 1.16 -15.92
C ILE A 101 0.06 -0.23 -15.33
N PRO A 102 1.05 -1.07 -14.94
CA PRO A 102 0.78 -2.38 -14.35
C PRO A 102 0.04 -2.34 -13.00
N ALA A 103 0.08 -1.20 -12.29
CA ALA A 103 -0.59 -1.02 -11.00
C ALA A 103 -2.02 -0.47 -11.14
N ARG A 104 -2.43 -0.03 -12.34
CA ARG A 104 -3.80 0.42 -12.58
C ARG A 104 -4.77 -0.73 -12.36
N GLY A 105 -5.81 -0.49 -11.55
CA GLY A 105 -6.78 -1.54 -11.22
C GLY A 105 -6.27 -2.64 -10.30
N TYR A 106 -5.05 -2.57 -9.78
CA TYR A 106 -4.51 -3.57 -8.86
C TYR A 106 -5.38 -3.76 -7.61
N GLY A 107 -5.80 -2.65 -6.97
CA GLY A 107 -6.68 -2.68 -5.80
C GLY A 107 -8.02 -3.34 -6.11
N LYS A 108 -8.57 -3.08 -7.31
CA LYS A 108 -9.79 -3.74 -7.80
C LYS A 108 -9.56 -5.25 -8.00
N SER A 109 -8.50 -5.65 -8.69
CA SER A 109 -8.18 -7.06 -8.96
C SER A 109 -7.97 -7.88 -7.68
N VAL A 110 -7.31 -7.32 -6.67
CA VAL A 110 -7.15 -7.97 -5.36
C VAL A 110 -8.50 -8.24 -4.69
N LEU A 111 -9.42 -7.26 -4.74
CA LEU A 111 -10.75 -7.43 -4.14
C LEU A 111 -11.64 -8.38 -4.96
N GLU A 112 -11.55 -8.35 -6.29
CA GLU A 112 -12.21 -9.31 -7.19
C GLU A 112 -11.79 -10.73 -6.85
N GLN A 113 -10.49 -11.00 -6.74
CA GLN A 113 -9.99 -12.32 -6.38
C GLN A 113 -10.49 -12.80 -5.01
N ILE A 114 -10.64 -11.90 -4.03
CA ILE A 114 -11.19 -12.27 -2.71
C ILE A 114 -12.68 -12.59 -2.83
N CYS A 115 -13.45 -11.79 -3.55
CA CYS A 115 -14.87 -12.04 -3.77
C CYS A 115 -15.09 -13.35 -4.55
N ASP A 116 -14.30 -13.58 -5.60
CA ASP A 116 -14.38 -14.78 -6.44
C ASP A 116 -14.09 -16.05 -5.64
N ASN A 117 -13.12 -16.01 -4.74
CA ASN A 117 -12.75 -17.18 -3.93
C ASN A 117 -13.70 -17.43 -2.74
N GLU A 118 -14.29 -16.39 -2.16
CA GLU A 118 -15.00 -16.51 -0.89
C GLU A 118 -16.52 -16.45 -1.07
N ILE A 119 -17.03 -15.60 -1.96
CA ILE A 119 -18.45 -15.20 -1.96
C ILE A 119 -19.17 -15.44 -3.30
N SER A 120 -18.45 -15.78 -4.37
CA SER A 120 -19.01 -15.98 -5.72
C SER A 120 -20.10 -17.05 -5.80
N GLN A 121 -20.03 -18.06 -4.94
CA GLN A 121 -21.05 -19.11 -4.86
C GLN A 121 -22.35 -18.65 -4.17
N TYR A 122 -22.33 -17.53 -3.45
CA TYR A 122 -23.45 -17.03 -2.66
C TYR A 122 -24.03 -15.72 -3.18
N LEU A 123 -23.26 -14.94 -3.93
CA LEU A 123 -23.63 -13.61 -4.40
C LEU A 123 -23.55 -13.51 -5.92
N THR A 124 -24.43 -12.69 -6.50
CA THR A 124 -24.36 -12.36 -7.92
C THR A 124 -23.14 -11.51 -8.20
N GLY A 125 -22.67 -11.50 -9.46
CA GLY A 125 -21.57 -10.64 -9.88
C GLY A 125 -21.83 -9.14 -9.63
N GLU A 126 -23.11 -8.72 -9.64
CA GLU A 126 -23.50 -7.34 -9.30
C GLU A 126 -23.30 -7.03 -7.82
N ALA A 127 -23.66 -7.95 -6.92
CA ALA A 127 -23.45 -7.79 -5.48
C ALA A 127 -21.95 -7.78 -5.13
N SER A 128 -21.15 -8.65 -5.76
CA SER A 128 -19.69 -8.63 -5.61
C SER A 128 -19.08 -7.31 -6.10
N ARG A 129 -19.55 -6.78 -7.24
CA ARG A 129 -19.11 -5.48 -7.76
C ARG A 129 -19.45 -4.34 -6.80
N ALA A 130 -20.66 -4.32 -6.25
CA ALA A 130 -21.06 -3.32 -5.26
C ALA A 130 -20.16 -3.35 -4.01
N ILE A 131 -19.80 -4.54 -3.52
CA ILE A 131 -18.83 -4.68 -2.42
C ILE A 131 -17.48 -4.08 -2.82
N ILE A 132 -16.95 -4.41 -3.99
CA ILE A 132 -15.66 -3.88 -4.45
C ILE A 132 -15.66 -2.35 -4.55
N GLU A 133 -16.72 -1.78 -5.12
CA GLU A 133 -16.90 -0.33 -5.24
C GLU A 133 -16.95 0.35 -3.88
N GLU A 134 -17.63 -0.27 -2.92
CA GLU A 134 -17.72 0.23 -1.56
C GLU A 134 -16.38 0.16 -0.83
N MET A 135 -15.65 -0.93 -1.01
CA MET A 135 -14.34 -1.10 -0.38
C MET A 135 -13.30 -0.13 -0.95
N ALA A 136 -13.45 0.34 -2.19
CA ALA A 136 -12.63 1.43 -2.73
C ALA A 136 -12.88 2.76 -1.99
N LEU A 137 -14.15 3.10 -1.72
CA LEU A 137 -14.54 4.28 -0.93
C LEU A 137 -13.97 4.20 0.50
N VAL A 138 -14.14 3.03 1.13
CA VAL A 138 -13.62 2.77 2.48
C VAL A 138 -12.09 2.86 2.51
N THR A 139 -11.42 2.37 1.47
CA THR A 139 -9.96 2.44 1.34
C THR A 139 -9.46 3.88 1.24
N ASP A 140 -10.13 4.72 0.43
CA ASP A 140 -9.82 6.13 0.30
C ASP A 140 -10.00 6.86 1.64
N ALA A 141 -11.18 6.72 2.25
CA ALA A 141 -11.48 7.38 3.51
C ALA A 141 -10.49 6.98 4.62
N ASN A 142 -10.11 5.70 4.68
CA ASN A 142 -9.11 5.22 5.61
C ASN A 142 -7.71 5.78 5.31
N ALA A 143 -7.30 5.89 4.04
CA ALA A 143 -6.07 6.56 3.64
C ALA A 143 -6.06 8.04 4.07
N GLN A 144 -7.15 8.77 3.82
CA GLN A 144 -7.31 10.15 4.26
C GLN A 144 -7.21 10.29 5.79
N THR A 145 -7.82 9.38 6.54
CA THR A 145 -7.75 9.37 8.02
C THR A 145 -6.33 9.10 8.51
N ILE A 146 -5.62 8.14 7.92
CA ILE A 146 -4.21 7.86 8.24
C ILE A 146 -3.35 9.09 7.95
N ALA A 147 -3.50 9.73 6.79
CA ALA A 147 -2.76 10.95 6.44
C ALA A 147 -2.98 12.07 7.46
N LYS A 148 -4.24 12.32 7.87
CA LYS A 148 -4.58 13.30 8.90
C LYS A 148 -3.89 12.97 10.25
N TYR A 149 -3.83 11.70 10.61
CA TYR A 149 -3.20 11.25 11.85
C TYR A 149 -1.68 11.45 11.83
N LEU A 150 -1.02 11.09 10.72
CA LEU A 150 0.42 11.29 10.54
C LEU A 150 0.81 12.76 10.58
N VAL A 151 -0.01 13.63 9.98
CA VAL A 151 0.19 15.09 10.01
C VAL A 151 0.03 15.65 11.43
N ARG A 152 -1.00 15.23 12.17
CA ARG A 152 -1.21 15.66 13.57
C ARG A 152 -0.06 15.22 14.48
N ASN A 153 0.44 14.00 14.33
CA ASN A 153 1.56 13.52 15.14
C ASN A 153 2.86 14.27 14.84
N LYS A 154 3.12 14.64 13.57
CA LYS A 154 4.25 15.51 13.22
C LYS A 154 4.17 16.88 13.88
N LEU A 155 2.98 17.48 13.94
CA LEU A 155 2.74 18.78 14.58
C LEU A 155 2.91 18.72 16.10
N SER A 156 2.59 17.60 16.75
CA SER A 156 2.82 17.41 18.18
C SER A 156 4.31 17.26 18.53
N SER A 157 5.13 16.78 17.58
CA SER A 157 6.58 16.61 17.76
C SER A 157 7.43 17.80 17.28
N ALA A 158 6.90 18.63 16.37
CA ALA A 158 7.59 19.78 15.80
C ALA A 158 6.94 21.07 16.32
N SER A 159 7.72 21.90 17.01
CA SER A 159 7.30 23.20 17.50
C SER A 159 6.74 24.09 16.38
N GLY A 160 5.42 24.23 16.29
CA GLY A 160 4.75 25.46 15.88
C GLY A 160 4.50 25.73 14.39
N GLU A 161 4.81 24.82 13.46
CA GLU A 161 4.58 25.10 12.03
C GLU A 161 3.13 24.80 11.62
N LYS A 162 2.29 25.84 11.49
CA LYS A 162 0.89 25.71 11.04
C LYS A 162 0.84 25.21 9.60
N ILE A 163 0.41 23.97 9.40
CA ILE A 163 0.08 23.45 8.07
C ILE A 163 -1.17 24.18 7.56
N SER A 164 -1.01 24.92 6.45
CA SER A 164 -2.12 25.60 5.77
C SER A 164 -3.18 24.58 5.30
N ALA A 165 -4.46 24.94 5.42
CA ALA A 165 -5.60 24.16 4.92
C ALA A 165 -5.45 23.77 3.44
N THR A 166 -4.75 24.58 2.65
CA THR A 166 -4.46 24.34 1.23
C THR A 166 -3.55 23.13 1.00
N LYS A 167 -2.56 22.89 1.88
CA LYS A 167 -1.69 21.69 1.80
C LYS A 167 -2.47 20.41 2.14
N CYS A 168 -3.39 20.49 3.10
CA CYS A 168 -4.25 19.38 3.48
C CYS A 168 -5.21 18.98 2.34
N ALA A 169 -5.87 19.95 1.71
CA ALA A 169 -6.76 19.73 0.57
C ALA A 169 -6.01 19.18 -0.65
N THR A 170 -4.77 19.62 -0.87
CA THR A 170 -3.92 19.09 -1.94
C THR A 170 -3.57 17.61 -1.70
N GLY A 171 -3.29 17.23 -0.45
CA GLY A 171 -3.06 15.83 -0.06
C GLY A 171 -4.29 14.94 -0.29
N GLN A 172 -5.47 15.39 0.11
CA GLN A 172 -6.72 14.64 -0.12
C GLN A 172 -7.00 14.43 -1.61
N ARG A 173 -6.78 15.45 -2.44
CA ARG A 173 -6.98 15.33 -3.90
C ARG A 173 -6.03 14.32 -4.53
N GLN A 174 -4.79 14.22 -4.03
CA GLN A 174 -3.84 13.22 -4.53
C GLN A 174 -4.17 11.80 -4.06
N ILE A 175 -4.65 11.66 -2.81
CA ILE A 175 -5.19 10.40 -2.30
C ILE A 175 -6.34 9.91 -3.18
N LEU A 176 -7.30 10.80 -3.49
CA LEU A 176 -8.41 10.47 -4.36
C LEU A 176 -7.95 10.03 -5.76
N LYS A 177 -6.97 10.71 -6.35
CA LYS A 177 -6.38 10.31 -7.64
C LYS A 177 -5.72 8.93 -7.57
N ALA A 178 -4.95 8.65 -6.51
CA ALA A 178 -4.32 7.36 -6.31
C ALA A 178 -5.34 6.24 -6.15
N THR A 179 -6.44 6.48 -5.44
CA THR A 179 -7.55 5.54 -5.34
C THR A 179 -8.20 5.31 -6.71
N ARG A 180 -8.56 6.38 -7.44
CA ARG A 180 -9.14 6.27 -8.79
C ARG A 180 -8.27 5.41 -9.71
N PHE A 181 -6.95 5.58 -9.62
CA PHE A 181 -5.97 4.81 -10.39
C PHE A 181 -5.90 3.34 -9.97
N LEU A 182 -5.68 3.06 -8.67
CA LEU A 182 -5.51 1.70 -8.14
C LEU A 182 -6.79 0.86 -8.26
N PHE A 183 -7.96 1.48 -8.24
CA PHE A 183 -9.24 0.78 -8.37
C PHE A 183 -9.86 0.89 -9.77
N ASP A 184 -9.18 1.54 -10.71
CA ASP A 184 -9.68 1.83 -12.07
C ASP A 184 -11.11 2.43 -12.06
N ARG A 185 -11.35 3.35 -11.13
CA ARG A 185 -12.65 4.02 -10.92
C ARG A 185 -12.50 5.51 -11.18
N PRO A 186 -12.52 5.99 -12.44
CA PRO A 186 -12.25 7.39 -12.76
C PRO A 186 -13.30 8.38 -12.21
N LYS A 187 -14.53 7.90 -11.93
CA LYS A 187 -15.69 8.68 -11.46
C LYS A 187 -15.90 8.65 -9.94
N LEU A 188 -14.91 8.24 -9.15
CA LEU A 188 -15.02 8.23 -7.69
C LEU A 188 -15.05 9.67 -7.16
N GLU A 189 -16.16 10.16 -6.62
CA GLU A 189 -16.29 11.55 -6.18
C GLU A 189 -16.00 11.73 -4.68
N ASP A 190 -15.58 12.94 -4.29
CA ASP A 190 -15.12 13.23 -2.91
C ASP A 190 -16.29 13.27 -1.89
N ASP A 191 -17.51 13.56 -2.37
CA ASP A 191 -18.74 13.49 -1.60
C ASP A 191 -19.10 12.05 -1.22
N GLU A 192 -18.92 11.09 -2.12
CA GLU A 192 -19.11 9.66 -1.85
C GLU A 192 -18.15 9.18 -0.76
N VAL A 193 -16.88 9.58 -0.83
CA VAL A 193 -15.86 9.25 0.18
C VAL A 193 -16.18 9.88 1.52
N SER A 194 -16.76 11.08 1.52
CA SER A 194 -17.04 11.84 2.74
C SER A 194 -18.00 11.12 3.68
N ILE A 195 -18.90 10.29 3.14
CA ILE A 195 -19.81 9.43 3.91
C ILE A 195 -19.03 8.42 4.77
N TYR A 196 -17.84 8.02 4.32
CA TYR A 196 -16.98 7.05 4.96
C TYR A 196 -15.90 7.66 5.85
N GLN A 197 -15.90 8.99 6.07
CA GLN A 197 -14.86 9.63 6.89
C GLN A 197 -14.75 9.01 8.28
N LEU A 198 -13.70 8.24 8.46
CA LEU A 198 -13.50 7.49 9.69
C LEU A 198 -12.90 8.41 10.74
N ARG A 199 -13.49 8.39 11.94
CA ARG A 199 -12.92 9.10 13.10
C ARG A 199 -11.54 8.55 13.49
N ARG A 200 -11.27 7.28 13.17
CA ARG A 200 -10.01 6.56 13.40
C ARG A 200 -9.75 5.59 12.24
N PRO A 201 -8.50 5.21 11.96
CA PRO A 201 -8.22 4.17 10.98
C PRO A 201 -9.03 2.90 11.31
N LEU A 202 -9.48 2.19 10.27
CA LEU A 202 -10.18 0.93 10.42
C LEU A 202 -9.35 -0.05 11.27
N HIS A 203 -10.03 -0.85 12.08
CA HIS A 203 -9.44 -1.91 12.90
C HIS A 203 -10.26 -3.19 12.80
N GLN A 204 -9.66 -4.32 13.16
CA GLN A 204 -10.38 -5.58 13.35
C GLN A 204 -11.55 -5.31 14.30
N HIS A 205 -12.76 -5.75 13.96
CA HIS A 205 -14.04 -5.45 14.66
C HIS A 205 -14.76 -4.13 14.33
N THR A 206 -14.30 -3.31 13.39
CA THR A 206 -15.15 -2.22 12.87
C THR A 206 -16.35 -2.86 12.16
N PRO A 207 -17.60 -2.42 12.38
CA PRO A 207 -18.75 -3.00 11.69
C PRO A 207 -18.72 -2.71 10.18
N ALA A 208 -19.31 -3.60 9.39
CA ALA A 208 -19.47 -3.37 7.95
C ALA A 208 -20.39 -2.17 7.68
N PRO A 209 -20.11 -1.36 6.65
CA PRO A 209 -21.06 -0.41 6.10
C PRO A 209 -22.41 -1.04 5.83
N SER A 210 -23.48 -0.26 5.98
CA SER A 210 -24.88 -0.71 5.78
C SER A 210 -25.10 -1.34 4.40
N SER A 211 -24.45 -0.77 3.39
CA SER A 211 -24.43 -1.23 1.99
C SER A 211 -23.84 -2.63 1.84
N ILE A 212 -22.79 -2.95 2.58
CA ILE A 212 -22.14 -4.28 2.59
C ILE A 212 -22.89 -5.24 3.52
N ALA A 213 -23.45 -4.72 4.62
CA ALA A 213 -24.18 -5.51 5.60
C ALA A 213 -25.38 -6.26 4.98
N GLY A 214 -26.08 -5.64 4.03
CA GLY A 214 -27.16 -6.28 3.27
C GLY A 214 -26.67 -7.50 2.47
N ALA A 215 -25.57 -7.36 1.74
CA ALA A 215 -24.98 -8.47 0.98
C ALA A 215 -24.49 -9.60 1.90
N LEU A 216 -23.86 -9.25 3.03
CA LEU A 216 -23.44 -10.25 4.03
C LEU A 216 -24.63 -10.95 4.69
N GLN A 217 -25.76 -10.27 4.84
CA GLN A 217 -26.98 -10.86 5.37
C GLN A 217 -27.55 -11.93 4.43
N THR A 218 -27.54 -11.68 3.12
CA THR A 218 -27.94 -12.69 2.11
C THR A 218 -27.09 -13.96 2.21
N VAL A 219 -25.80 -13.85 2.47
CA VAL A 219 -24.92 -15.03 2.66
C VAL A 219 -25.25 -15.78 3.95
N ARG A 220 -25.58 -15.06 5.03
CA ARG A 220 -26.01 -15.69 6.31
C ARG A 220 -27.28 -16.49 6.19
N GLU A 221 -28.19 -16.08 5.33
CA GLU A 221 -29.46 -16.80 5.11
C GLU A 221 -29.25 -18.12 4.37
N HIS A 222 -28.16 -18.27 3.63
CA HIS A 222 -27.84 -19.47 2.86
C HIS A 222 -26.98 -20.50 3.62
N ASP A 223 -26.28 -20.11 4.70
CA ASP A 223 -25.39 -20.98 5.48
C ASP A 223 -25.57 -20.82 6.99
N ARG A 224 -25.86 -21.93 7.70
CA ARG A 224 -26.01 -21.96 9.17
C ARG A 224 -24.73 -21.62 9.94
N THR A 225 -23.55 -21.70 9.31
CA THR A 225 -22.27 -21.22 9.85
C THR A 225 -21.97 -19.75 9.48
N GLY A 226 -22.89 -19.10 8.76
CA GLY A 226 -22.71 -17.82 8.10
C GLY A 226 -22.35 -16.65 9.03
N GLN A 227 -22.66 -16.71 10.33
CA GLN A 227 -22.27 -15.65 11.26
C GLN A 227 -20.75 -15.63 11.52
N GLU A 228 -20.13 -16.79 11.72
CA GLU A 228 -18.67 -16.89 11.94
C GLU A 228 -17.93 -16.58 10.63
N TRP A 229 -18.42 -17.13 9.52
CA TRP A 229 -17.85 -16.89 8.21
C TRP A 229 -17.92 -15.41 7.80
N THR A 230 -19.08 -14.73 7.97
CA THR A 230 -19.19 -13.30 7.61
C THR A 230 -18.26 -12.43 8.44
N MET A 231 -18.03 -12.75 9.72
CA MET A 231 -17.03 -12.06 10.53
C MET A 231 -15.60 -12.31 10.02
N LYS A 232 -15.25 -13.54 9.65
CA LYS A 232 -13.93 -13.87 9.08
C LYS A 232 -13.70 -13.14 7.77
N PHE A 233 -14.68 -13.19 6.86
CA PHE A 233 -14.65 -12.47 5.59
C PHE A 233 -14.49 -10.96 5.81
N TRP A 234 -15.31 -10.36 6.67
CA TRP A 234 -15.25 -8.93 6.93
C TRP A 234 -13.91 -8.50 7.57
N ASN A 235 -13.37 -9.30 8.48
CA ASN A 235 -12.04 -9.06 9.06
C ASN A 235 -10.93 -9.14 7.98
N LYS A 236 -11.05 -10.07 7.03
CA LYS A 236 -10.13 -10.18 5.88
C LYS A 236 -10.24 -8.94 4.99
N MET A 237 -11.45 -8.52 4.62
CA MET A 237 -11.69 -7.30 3.83
C MET A 237 -11.13 -6.06 4.53
N THR A 238 -11.35 -5.93 5.85
CA THR A 238 -10.79 -4.83 6.65
C THR A 238 -9.28 -4.79 6.61
N LYS A 239 -8.60 -5.95 6.77
CA LYS A 239 -7.14 -6.05 6.69
C LYS A 239 -6.63 -5.65 5.30
N VAL A 240 -7.28 -6.15 4.25
CA VAL A 240 -6.90 -5.85 2.87
C VAL A 240 -7.06 -4.37 2.59
N THR A 241 -8.16 -3.76 3.03
CA THR A 241 -8.38 -2.32 2.88
C THR A 241 -7.36 -1.49 3.65
N GLN A 242 -6.94 -1.89 4.84
CA GLN A 242 -5.83 -1.21 5.53
C GLN A 242 -4.54 -1.25 4.70
N MET A 243 -4.22 -2.41 4.10
CA MET A 243 -3.04 -2.55 3.24
C MET A 243 -3.17 -1.69 1.97
N LEU A 244 -4.34 -1.71 1.33
CA LEU A 244 -4.60 -0.89 0.14
C LEU A 244 -4.60 0.61 0.48
N SER A 245 -5.00 1.03 1.68
CA SER A 245 -4.91 2.44 2.09
C SER A 245 -3.46 2.91 2.21
N ILE A 246 -2.55 2.05 2.67
CA ILE A 246 -1.11 2.36 2.69
C ILE A 246 -0.58 2.48 1.26
N LEU A 247 -1.03 1.59 0.36
CA LEU A 247 -0.67 1.65 -1.05
C LEU A 247 -1.19 2.92 -1.72
N VAL A 248 -2.44 3.31 -1.45
CA VAL A 248 -3.03 4.58 -1.91
C VAL A 248 -2.19 5.76 -1.42
N LEU A 249 -1.77 5.78 -0.16
CA LEU A 249 -0.91 6.84 0.36
C LEU A 249 0.45 6.89 -0.34
N ALA A 250 1.05 5.74 -0.64
CA ALA A 250 2.28 5.67 -1.42
C ALA A 250 2.08 6.25 -2.83
N PHE A 251 1.00 5.86 -3.51
CA PHE A 251 0.68 6.33 -4.85
C PHE A 251 0.24 7.80 -4.88
N ALA A 252 -0.29 8.36 -3.79
CA ALA A 252 -0.62 9.78 -3.69
C ALA A 252 0.61 10.71 -3.81
N HIS A 253 1.82 10.15 -3.72
CA HIS A 253 3.08 10.87 -3.97
C HIS A 253 3.61 10.71 -5.40
N VAL A 254 2.98 9.86 -6.23
CA VAL A 254 3.36 9.64 -7.63
C VAL A 254 2.75 10.76 -8.49
N ARG A 255 3.56 11.34 -9.39
CA ARG A 255 3.09 12.36 -10.33
C ARG A 255 2.26 11.74 -11.46
N ASP A 256 1.34 12.54 -11.98
CA ASP A 256 0.63 12.28 -13.24
C ASP A 256 -0.16 10.98 -13.32
N LEU A 257 -0.75 10.48 -12.22
CA LEU A 257 -1.54 9.23 -12.17
C LEU A 257 -2.63 9.07 -13.25
N ASN A 258 -3.12 10.16 -13.84
CA ASN A 258 -4.24 10.17 -14.78
C ASN A 258 -3.84 10.52 -16.23
N GLU A 259 -2.55 10.71 -16.51
CA GLU A 259 -2.02 10.94 -17.87
C GLU A 259 -1.61 9.63 -18.54
#